data_AF-A0A4U1C1E9-F1
#
_entry.id   AF-A0A4U1C1E9-F1
#
_cell.length_a   1.000
_cell.length_b   1.000
_cell.length_c   1.000
_cell.angle_alpha   90.00
_cell.angle_beta   90.00
_cell.angle_gamma   90.00
#
_symmetry.space_group_name_H-M   'P 1'
#
loop_
_entity.id
_entity.type
_entity.pdbx_description
1 polymer ?
#
loop_
_entity_poly.entity_id
_entity_poly.type
_entity_poly.pdbx_seq_one_letter_code
_entity_poly.pdbx_strand_id
1 'polypeptide(L)'
;MDTKLTLSFDEDIILKAKKYAEKNNISLSRLIEFLLANVVEKQYQSLEDFPISDWVTQVAEGEAIYKTSKTKKSIDHDFFASKK
;
A
#
# COMPACT_ATOMS: atom_id res chain seq x y z
N MET A 1 25.13 13.73 6.18
CA MET A 1 24.49 13.84 4.85
C MET A 1 25.06 15.08 4.19
N ASP A 2 26.20 14.94 3.52
CA ASP A 2 27.01 16.06 3.03
C ASP A 2 26.68 16.48 1.59
N THR A 3 25.92 15.66 0.87
CA THR A 3 25.54 15.89 -0.54
C THR A 3 24.12 16.45 -0.65
N LYS A 4 23.91 17.42 -1.56
CA LYS A 4 22.61 18.09 -1.77
C LYS A 4 21.94 17.61 -3.06
N LEU A 5 20.62 17.46 -3.01
CA LEU A 5 19.77 17.15 -4.16
C LEU A 5 18.79 18.31 -4.38
N THR A 6 18.73 18.82 -5.62
CA THR A 6 17.78 19.88 -6.02
C THR A 6 16.86 19.31 -7.10
N LEU A 7 15.55 19.36 -6.87
CA LEU A 7 14.53 18.82 -7.77
C LEU A 7 13.44 19.87 -8.00
N SER A 8 12.91 19.92 -9.21
CA SER A 8 11.71 20.69 -9.54
C SER A 8 10.48 19.78 -9.44
N PHE A 9 9.44 20.28 -8.79
CA PHE A 9 8.17 19.56 -8.61
C PHE A 9 7.00 20.50 -8.90
N ASP A 10 5.88 19.93 -9.32
CA ASP A 10 4.60 20.62 -9.27
C ASP A 10 4.28 21.02 -7.82
N GLU A 11 3.77 22.25 -7.65
CA GLU A 11 3.51 22.85 -6.33
C GLU A 11 2.52 22.00 -5.50
N ASP A 12 1.46 21.53 -6.14
CA ASP A 12 0.45 20.68 -5.49
C ASP A 12 1.02 19.36 -5.00
N ILE A 13 1.97 18.78 -5.75
CA ILE A 13 2.60 17.51 -5.40
C ILE A 13 3.53 17.69 -4.21
N ILE A 14 4.38 18.72 -4.22
CA ILE A 14 5.31 18.97 -3.11
C ILE A 14 4.57 19.31 -1.81
N LEU A 15 3.42 20.02 -1.89
CA LEU A 15 2.58 20.30 -0.72
C LEU A 15 1.97 19.03 -0.13
N LYS A 16 1.46 18.12 -0.97
CA LYS A 16 0.93 16.83 -0.53
C LYS A 16 2.02 15.97 0.11
N ALA A 17 3.21 15.92 -0.50
CA ALA A 17 4.35 15.16 0.02
C ALA A 17 4.81 15.69 1.39
N LYS A 18 4.89 17.01 1.57
CA LYS A 18 5.23 17.64 2.86
C LYS A 18 4.21 17.29 3.95
N LYS A 19 2.91 17.41 3.66
CA LYS A 19 1.84 17.05 4.60
C LYS A 19 1.89 15.57 4.98
N TYR A 20 2.18 14.69 4.01
CA TYR A 20 2.34 13.27 4.28
C TYR A 20 3.53 13.00 5.20
N ALA A 21 4.69 13.62 4.94
CA ALA A 21 5.88 13.45 5.77
C ALA A 21 5.63 13.92 7.21
N GLU A 22 5.01 15.10 7.37
CA GLU A 22 4.65 15.67 8.68
C GLU A 22 3.67 14.77 9.45
N LYS A 23 2.61 14.28 8.78
CA LYS A 23 1.64 13.34 9.38
C LYS A 23 2.29 12.05 9.89
N ASN A 24 3.36 11.60 9.23
CA ASN A 24 4.13 10.41 9.60
C ASN A 24 5.33 10.73 10.50
N ASN A 25 5.43 11.96 11.02
CA ASN A 25 6.47 12.42 11.93
C ASN A 25 7.91 12.24 11.38
N ILE A 26 8.09 12.43 10.07
CA ILE A 26 9.37 12.36 9.38
C ILE A 26 9.61 13.60 8.50
N SER A 27 10.87 13.96 8.27
CA SER A 27 11.18 15.05 7.34
C SER A 27 11.02 14.60 5.88
N LEU A 28 10.73 15.54 4.99
CA LEU A 28 10.67 15.25 3.55
C LEU A 28 12.02 14.73 3.02
N SER A 29 13.14 15.28 3.49
CA SER A 29 14.48 14.80 3.12
C SER A 29 14.68 13.34 3.51
N ARG A 30 14.26 12.96 4.73
CA ARG A 30 14.37 11.58 5.21
C ARG A 30 13.46 10.63 4.42
N LEU A 31 12.26 11.09 4.06
CA LEU A 31 11.33 10.33 3.22
C LEU A 31 11.93 10.04 1.83
N ILE A 32 12.50 11.05 1.18
CA ILE A 32 13.11 10.91 -0.16
C ILE A 32 14.33 9.99 -0.11
N GLU A 33 15.19 10.15 0.90
CA GLU A 33 16.35 9.30 1.09
C GLU A 33 15.94 7.83 1.28
N PHE A 34 14.91 7.58 2.10
CA PHE A 34 14.37 6.23 2.31
C PHE A 34 13.81 5.64 1.01
N LEU A 35 13.08 6.42 0.21
CA LEU A 35 12.59 5.95 -1.09
C LEU A 35 13.73 5.63 -2.05
N LEU A 36 14.71 6.52 -2.18
CA LEU A 36 15.88 6.30 -3.05
C LEU A 36 16.69 5.07 -2.62
N ALA A 37 16.87 4.86 -1.31
CA ALA A 37 17.51 3.66 -0.79
C ALA A 37 16.74 2.39 -1.18
N ASN A 38 15.41 2.37 -0.99
CA ASN A 38 14.57 1.23 -1.39
C ASN A 38 14.61 0.95 -2.90
N VAL A 39 14.71 2.01 -3.71
CA VAL A 39 14.80 1.90 -5.17
C VAL A 39 16.15 1.32 -5.61
N VAL A 40 17.25 1.70 -4.95
CA VAL A 40 18.61 1.32 -5.34
C VAL A 40 19.06 0.00 -4.71
N GLU A 41 18.64 -0.31 -3.49
CA GLU A 41 19.02 -1.56 -2.79
C GLU A 41 18.38 -2.79 -3.42
N LYS A 42 17.20 -2.63 -4.03
CA LYS A 42 16.54 -3.69 -4.78
C LYS A 42 16.99 -3.56 -6.23
N GLN A 43 17.76 -4.52 -6.72
CA GLN A 43 18.25 -4.57 -8.11
C GLN A 43 17.08 -4.83 -9.07
N TYR A 44 16.24 -3.83 -9.27
CA TYR A 44 15.22 -3.82 -10.31
C TYR A 44 15.87 -3.28 -11.58
N GLN A 45 15.80 -4.07 -12.66
CA GLN A 45 16.41 -3.67 -13.93
C GLN A 45 15.57 -2.62 -14.67
N SER A 46 14.30 -2.47 -14.29
CA SER A 46 13.36 -1.48 -14.82
C SER A 46 12.41 -0.93 -13.74
N LEU A 47 11.81 0.24 -13.99
CA LEU A 47 10.80 0.83 -13.09
C LEU A 47 9.52 -0.01 -13.06
N GLU A 48 9.27 -0.80 -14.10
CA GLU A 48 8.18 -1.75 -14.22
C GLU A 48 8.38 -2.99 -13.34
N ASP A 49 9.63 -3.29 -12.95
CA ASP A 49 9.97 -4.38 -12.02
C ASP A 49 9.78 -3.99 -10.56
N PHE A 50 9.47 -2.71 -10.27
CA PHE A 50 9.10 -2.32 -8.92
C PHE A 50 7.87 -3.13 -8.53
N PRO A 51 7.93 -3.94 -7.45
CA PRO A 51 6.73 -4.60 -6.97
C PRO A 51 5.79 -3.47 -6.60
N ILE A 52 4.75 -3.34 -7.40
CA ILE A 52 3.60 -2.52 -7.07
C ILE A 52 3.10 -3.14 -5.77
N SER A 53 3.54 -2.57 -4.66
CA SER A 53 3.49 -3.17 -3.33
C SER A 53 2.09 -3.68 -3.06
N ASP A 54 1.96 -4.78 -2.31
CA ASP A 54 0.70 -5.53 -2.08
C ASP A 54 -0.55 -4.65 -1.80
N TRP A 55 -0.36 -3.44 -1.28
CA TRP A 55 -1.43 -2.46 -1.07
C TRP A 55 -2.06 -1.91 -2.36
N VAL A 56 -1.33 -1.77 -3.47
CA VAL A 56 -1.90 -1.34 -4.74
C VAL A 56 -2.72 -2.46 -5.37
N THR A 57 -2.27 -3.71 -5.23
CA THR A 57 -3.07 -4.88 -5.61
C THR A 57 -4.35 -4.96 -4.77
N GLN A 58 -4.29 -4.71 -3.46
CA GLN A 58 -5.48 -4.63 -2.60
C GLN A 58 -6.45 -3.50 -2.98
N VAL A 59 -5.94 -2.38 -3.51
CA VAL A 59 -6.79 -1.27 -4.01
C VAL A 59 -7.38 -1.59 -5.38
N ALA A 60 -6.63 -2.30 -6.24
CA ALA A 60 -7.08 -2.72 -7.57
C ALA A 60 -8.14 -3.84 -7.52
N GLU A 61 -8.10 -4.70 -6.49
CA GLU A 61 -9.04 -5.80 -6.30
C GLU A 61 -10.44 -5.36 -5.81
N GLY A 62 -10.64 -4.08 -5.49
CA GLY A 62 -11.91 -3.53 -5.03
C GLY A 62 -12.23 -3.85 -3.57
N GLU A 63 -13.29 -3.22 -3.03
CA GLU A 63 -13.64 -3.30 -1.60
C GLU A 63 -13.69 -4.74 -1.07
N ALA A 64 -13.01 -5.00 0.04
CA ALA A 64 -12.97 -6.30 0.67
C ALA A 64 -14.38 -6.81 0.99
N ILE A 65 -14.87 -7.77 0.21
CA ILE A 65 -16.15 -8.41 0.44
C ILE A 65 -15.98 -9.33 1.66
N TYR A 66 -16.42 -8.87 2.82
CA TYR A 66 -16.54 -9.71 4.01
C TYR A 66 -17.59 -10.80 3.74
N LYS A 67 -17.13 -11.99 3.35
CA LYS A 67 -17.97 -13.18 3.36
C LYS A 67 -18.17 -13.59 4.82
N THR A 68 -19.27 -13.17 5.42
CA THR A 68 -19.69 -13.70 6.73
C THR A 68 -19.86 -15.20 6.57
N SER A 69 -19.03 -16.00 7.24
CA SER A 69 -19.21 -17.44 7.23
C SER A 69 -20.57 -17.77 7.84
N LYS A 70 -21.32 -18.65 7.17
CA LYS A 70 -22.60 -19.16 7.67
C LYS A 70 -22.42 -19.57 9.14
N THR A 71 -23.19 -18.97 10.05
CA THR A 71 -23.16 -19.35 11.46
C THR A 71 -23.56 -20.82 11.58
N LYS A 72 -22.91 -21.58 12.50
CA LYS A 72 -23.11 -23.04 12.68
C LYS A 72 -24.59 -23.47 12.65
N LYS A 73 -25.50 -22.66 13.22
CA LYS A 73 -26.95 -22.88 13.21
C LYS A 73 -27.55 -23.09 11.81
N SER A 74 -27.07 -22.35 10.80
CA SER A 74 -27.55 -22.47 9.41
C SER A 74 -27.00 -23.70 8.70
N ILE A 75 -25.77 -24.12 9.04
CA ILE A 75 -25.15 -25.34 8.53
C ILE A 75 -25.87 -26.57 9.07
N ASP A 76 -26.20 -26.55 10.36
CA ASP A 76 -26.97 -27.63 10.99
C ASP A 76 -28.36 -27.74 10.35
N HIS A 77 -29.07 -26.62 10.15
CA HIS A 77 -30.39 -26.62 9.51
C HIS A 77 -30.36 -27.21 8.08
N ASP A 78 -29.40 -26.80 7.26
CA ASP A 78 -29.26 -27.31 5.89
C ASP A 78 -28.93 -28.83 5.89
N PHE A 79 -28.07 -29.28 6.81
CA PHE A 79 -27.71 -30.70 6.97
C PHE A 79 -28.92 -31.56 7.37
N PHE A 80 -29.73 -31.10 8.32
CA PHE A 80 -30.93 -31.83 8.76
C PHE A 80 -32.08 -31.77 7.75
N ALA A 81 -32.18 -30.70 6.95
CA ALA A 81 -33.16 -30.59 5.87
C ALA A 81 -32.86 -31.55 4.71
N SER A 82 -31.59 -31.78 4.37
CA SER A 82 -31.18 -32.71 3.30
C SER A 82 -31.38 -34.20 3.60
N LYS A 83 -31.71 -34.54 4.86
CA LYS A 83 -31.90 -35.93 5.33
C LYS A 83 -33.37 -36.35 5.47
N LYS A 84 -34.33 -35.49 5.09
CA LYS A 84 -35.75 -35.83 4.97
C LYS A 84 -36.10 -36.12 3.52
#